data_AF-A0A847CR11-F1
#
_entry.id   AF-A0A847CR11-F1
#
_cell.length_a   1.000
_cell.length_b   1.000
_cell.length_c   1.000
_cell.angle_alpha   90.00
_cell.angle_beta   90.00
_cell.angle_gamma   90.00
#
_symmetry.space_group_name_H-M   'P 1'
#
loop_
_entity.id
_entity.type
_entity.pdbx_description
1 polymer ?
#
loop_
_entity_poly.entity_id
_entity_poly.type
_entity_poly.pdbx_seq_one_letter_code
_entity_poly.pdbx_strand_id
1 'polypeptide(L)'
;MNRDFEPEIQELADLMRDFMNTQILPSEAAWATQRDARGINSVLPIVEELRRKSARRGLWNLLQPQAAAITQVESAKIARITGWSPLLAPETINSQDPDYGNMNVLNAFANEAQRETWLEPLFDGTTRS
;
A
#
# COMPACT_ATOMS: atom_id res chain seq x y z
N MET A 1 -0.33 20.50 -16.73
CA MET A 1 -0.78 19.61 -15.64
C MET A 1 -0.25 20.19 -14.34
N ASN A 2 -1.13 20.56 -13.40
CA ASN A 2 -0.71 21.06 -12.09
C ASN A 2 0.10 19.95 -11.38
N ARG A 3 1.35 20.27 -11.02
CA ARG A 3 2.27 19.31 -10.37
C ARG A 3 2.05 19.24 -8.87
N ASP A 4 1.37 20.23 -8.31
CA ASP A 4 1.23 20.42 -6.88
C ASP A 4 0.04 19.60 -6.37
N PHE A 5 0.09 19.22 -5.10
CA PHE A 5 -1.03 18.58 -4.41
C PHE A 5 -2.04 19.65 -4.01
N GLU A 6 -3.32 19.30 -4.07
CA GLU A 6 -4.32 20.11 -3.35
C GLU A 6 -3.97 20.06 -1.84
N PRO A 7 -4.28 21.11 -1.06
CA PRO A 7 -3.83 21.22 0.33
C PRO A 7 -4.16 20.00 1.20
N GLU A 8 -5.32 19.38 0.98
CA GLU A 8 -5.80 18.21 1.73
C GLU A 8 -4.95 16.94 1.46
N ILE A 9 -4.40 16.80 0.25
CA ILE A 9 -3.57 15.64 -0.12
C ILE A 9 -2.10 15.89 0.21
N GLN A 10 -1.70 17.14 0.38
CA GLN A 10 -0.33 17.50 0.72
C GLN A 10 0.10 16.85 2.05
N GLU A 11 -0.76 16.85 3.07
CA GLU A 11 -0.48 16.20 4.36
C GLU A 11 -0.24 14.69 4.20
N LEU A 12 -1.08 14.02 3.41
CA LEU A 12 -0.97 12.59 3.14
C LEU A 12 0.29 12.24 2.35
N ALA A 13 0.64 13.08 1.37
CA ALA A 13 1.89 12.96 0.64
C ALA A 13 3.11 13.16 1.56
N ASP A 14 3.05 14.09 2.51
CA ASP A 14 4.13 14.33 3.46
C ASP A 14 4.28 13.20 4.47
N LEU A 15 3.17 12.62 4.97
CA LEU A 15 3.20 11.41 5.78
C LEU A 15 3.82 10.23 5.01
N MET A 16 3.46 10.05 3.73
CA MET A 16 4.04 9.00 2.91
C MET A 16 5.54 9.24 2.65
N ARG A 17 5.97 10.48 2.41
CA ARG A 17 7.40 10.83 2.26
C ARG A 17 8.19 10.57 3.53
N ASP A 18 7.66 10.96 4.69
CA ASP A 18 8.27 10.68 5.98
C ASP A 18 8.39 9.17 6.20
N PHE A 19 7.34 8.40 5.92
CA PHE A 19 7.36 6.95 6.06
C PHE A 19 8.36 6.30 5.10
N MET A 20 8.48 6.79 3.86
CA MET A 20 9.51 6.36 2.92
C MET A 20 10.91 6.59 3.48
N ASN A 21 11.21 7.81 3.92
CA ASN A 21 12.55 8.22 4.35
C ASN A 21 12.97 7.59 5.69
N THR A 22 12.03 7.43 6.62
CA THR A 22 12.35 7.01 8.00
C THR A 22 12.17 5.51 8.23
N GLN A 23 11.33 4.82 7.43
CA GLN A 23 11.01 3.42 7.65
C GLN A 23 11.31 2.53 6.44
N ILE A 24 10.80 2.86 5.24
CA ILE A 24 10.87 1.96 4.09
C ILE A 24 12.30 1.90 3.51
N LEU A 25 12.85 3.03 3.08
CA LEU A 25 14.15 3.07 2.41
C LEU A 25 15.28 2.51 3.31
N PRO A 26 15.36 2.84 4.61
CA PRO A 26 16.35 2.23 5.49
C PRO A 26 16.17 0.71 5.68
N SER A 27 14.98 0.17 5.43
CA SER A 27 14.67 -1.25 5.61
C SER A 27 14.98 -2.12 4.39
N GLU A 28 15.29 -1.54 3.23
CA GLU A 28 15.48 -2.29 1.99
C GLU A 28 16.58 -3.35 2.08
N ALA A 29 17.70 -3.03 2.74
CA ALA A 29 18.81 -3.98 2.92
C ALA A 29 18.39 -5.20 3.78
N ALA A 30 17.65 -4.95 4.86
CA ALA A 30 17.12 -6.00 5.71
C ALA A 30 16.05 -6.84 4.97
N TRP A 31 15.18 -6.19 4.19
CA TRP A 31 14.20 -6.84 3.34
C TRP A 31 14.85 -7.74 2.30
N ALA A 32 15.86 -7.27 1.57
CA ALA A 32 16.59 -8.06 0.59
C ALA A 32 17.23 -9.30 1.23
N THR A 33 17.90 -9.12 2.37
CA THR A 33 18.50 -10.23 3.14
C THR A 33 17.46 -11.27 3.56
N GLN A 34 16.31 -10.84 4.10
CA GLN A 34 15.24 -11.75 4.52
C GLN A 34 14.60 -12.47 3.33
N ARG A 35 14.39 -11.77 2.22
CA ARG A 35 13.85 -12.33 0.98
C ARG A 35 14.76 -13.40 0.42
N ASP A 36 16.06 -13.14 0.34
CA ASP A 36 17.02 -14.10 -0.21
C ASP A 36 17.14 -15.35 0.68
N ALA A 37 16.99 -15.20 2.00
CA ALA A 37 17.00 -16.32 2.94
C ALA A 37 15.70 -17.15 2.96
N ARG A 38 14.53 -16.53 2.74
CA ARG A 38 13.23 -17.18 2.89
C ARG A 38 12.52 -17.50 1.56
N GLY A 39 12.98 -16.94 0.45
CA GLY A 39 12.35 -17.05 -0.87
C GLY A 39 11.20 -16.06 -1.09
N ILE A 40 10.76 -15.99 -2.35
CA ILE A 40 9.85 -14.96 -2.87
C ILE A 40 8.41 -15.04 -2.34
N ASN A 41 7.95 -16.22 -1.90
CA ASN A 41 6.57 -16.44 -1.43
C ASN A 41 6.44 -16.36 0.09
N SER A 42 7.50 -15.95 0.79
CA SER A 42 7.53 -15.95 2.25
C SER A 42 7.09 -14.62 2.84
N VAL A 43 6.27 -14.68 3.88
CA VAL A 43 5.98 -13.50 4.71
C VAL A 43 7.24 -13.10 5.47
N LEU A 44 7.71 -11.87 5.23
CA LEU A 44 8.94 -11.36 5.81
C LEU A 44 8.63 -10.57 7.09
N PRO A 45 9.32 -10.84 8.22
CA PRO A 45 9.13 -10.10 9.48
C PRO A 45 9.24 -8.58 9.33
N ILE A 46 10.15 -8.10 8.48
CA ILE A 46 10.30 -6.66 8.22
C ILE A 46 9.07 -6.06 7.54
N VAL A 47 8.43 -6.80 6.64
CA VAL A 47 7.20 -6.37 5.97
C VAL A 47 6.07 -6.29 6.99
N GLU A 48 5.88 -7.29 7.84
CA GLU A 48 4.84 -7.28 8.88
C GLU A 48 5.05 -6.17 9.92
N GLU A 49 6.30 -5.82 10.25
CA GLU A 49 6.59 -4.65 11.06
C GLU A 49 6.17 -3.35 10.37
N LEU A 50 6.53 -3.19 9.10
CA LEU A 50 6.23 -2.00 8.31
C LEU A 50 4.72 -1.85 8.04
N ARG A 51 3.99 -2.95 7.79
CA ARG A 51 2.52 -2.95 7.66
C ARG A 51 1.83 -2.45 8.93
N ARG A 52 2.28 -2.91 10.11
CA ARG A 52 1.75 -2.38 11.38
C ARG A 52 2.07 -0.89 11.57
N LYS A 53 3.24 -0.45 11.10
CA LYS A 53 3.65 0.96 11.18
C LYS A 53 2.88 1.86 10.21
N SER A 54 2.55 1.39 9.01
CA SER A 54 1.76 2.14 8.01
C SER A 54 0.30 2.26 8.45
N ALA A 55 -0.30 1.18 8.97
CA ALA A 55 -1.66 1.18 9.50
C ALA A 55 -1.84 2.21 10.63
N ARG A 56 -0.89 2.28 11.59
CA ARG A 56 -0.89 3.30 12.65
C ARG A 56 -0.74 4.74 12.16
N ARG A 57 -0.23 4.94 10.93
CA ARG A 57 -0.04 6.25 10.30
C ARG A 57 -1.21 6.62 9.36
N GLY A 58 -2.22 5.76 9.22
CA GLY A 58 -3.30 5.99 8.26
C GLY A 58 -2.87 5.83 6.80
N LEU A 59 -1.77 5.12 6.53
CA LEU A 59 -1.24 4.91 5.18
C LEU A 59 -1.74 3.59 4.55
N TRP A 60 -2.65 2.88 5.21
CA TRP A 60 -3.16 1.59 4.75
C TRP A 60 -4.18 1.75 3.62
N ASN A 61 -4.10 0.93 2.57
CA ASN A 61 -4.91 1.04 1.34
C ASN A 61 -4.77 2.39 0.61
N LEU A 62 -3.67 3.12 0.84
CA LEU A 62 -3.55 4.51 0.42
C LEU A 62 -3.66 4.72 -1.10
N LEU A 63 -3.19 3.76 -1.90
CA LEU A 63 -3.28 3.88 -3.35
C LEU A 63 -4.65 3.47 -3.90
N GLN A 64 -5.53 2.88 -3.08
CA GLN A 64 -6.90 2.53 -3.44
C GLN A 64 -7.81 3.75 -3.28
N PRO A 65 -8.21 4.44 -4.37
CA PRO A 65 -8.80 5.77 -4.24
C PRO A 65 -10.16 5.74 -3.53
N GLN A 66 -10.91 4.64 -3.68
CA GLN A 66 -12.18 4.45 -2.99
C GLN A 66 -12.03 4.19 -1.49
N ALA A 67 -10.94 3.53 -1.08
CA ALA A 67 -10.66 3.27 0.33
C ALA A 67 -10.06 4.49 1.04
N ALA A 68 -9.25 5.26 0.33
CA ALA A 68 -8.58 6.45 0.85
C ALA A 68 -9.41 7.75 0.68
N ALA A 69 -10.59 7.68 0.07
CA ALA A 69 -11.43 8.84 -0.28
C ALA A 69 -10.69 9.91 -1.09
N ILE A 70 -9.82 9.49 -2.00
CA ILE A 70 -9.06 10.36 -2.92
C ILE A 70 -9.41 10.07 -4.37
N THR A 71 -9.04 10.95 -5.29
CA THR A 71 -9.19 10.74 -6.74
C THR A 71 -8.07 9.84 -7.29
N GLN A 72 -8.31 9.25 -8.48
CA GLN A 72 -7.28 8.51 -9.20
C GLN A 72 -6.02 9.36 -9.47
N VAL A 73 -6.18 10.66 -9.74
CA VAL A 73 -5.06 11.57 -10.00
C VAL A 73 -4.22 11.79 -8.75
N GLU A 74 -4.86 11.93 -7.58
CA GLU A 74 -4.18 12.09 -6.30
C GLU A 74 -3.45 10.82 -5.90
N SER A 75 -4.09 9.66 -6.02
CA SER A 75 -3.44 8.36 -5.83
C SER A 75 -2.23 8.22 -6.75
N ALA A 76 -2.34 8.56 -8.04
CA ALA A 76 -1.21 8.52 -8.96
C ALA A 76 -0.05 9.46 -8.54
N LYS A 77 -0.36 10.64 -7.98
CA LYS A 77 0.67 11.54 -7.44
C LYS A 77 1.36 10.92 -6.21
N ILE A 78 0.63 10.23 -5.33
CA ILE A 78 1.20 9.52 -4.17
C ILE A 78 2.00 8.29 -4.60
N ALA A 79 1.55 7.54 -5.61
CA ALA A 79 2.26 6.37 -6.14
C ALA A 79 3.66 6.72 -6.67
N ARG A 80 3.90 7.97 -7.09
CA ARG A 80 5.25 8.45 -7.45
C ARG A 80 6.21 8.48 -6.27
N ILE A 81 5.70 8.65 -5.05
CA ILE A 81 6.49 8.62 -3.81
C ILE A 81 6.86 7.17 -3.48
N THR A 82 5.92 6.24 -3.61
CA THR A 82 6.17 4.81 -3.33
C THR A 82 7.08 4.16 -4.37
N GLY A 83 7.09 4.67 -5.61
CA GLY A 83 7.91 4.17 -6.71
C GLY A 83 9.43 4.20 -6.49
N TRP A 84 9.92 4.89 -5.46
CA TRP A 84 11.32 4.83 -5.04
C TRP A 84 11.71 3.51 -4.38
N SER A 85 10.73 2.73 -3.89
CA SER A 85 10.91 1.37 -3.37
C SER A 85 9.80 0.46 -3.90
N PRO A 86 9.85 0.06 -5.19
CA PRO A 86 8.70 -0.50 -5.90
C PRO A 86 8.28 -1.89 -5.41
N LEU A 87 9.17 -2.62 -4.73
CA LEU A 87 8.88 -3.97 -4.23
C LEU A 87 8.46 -3.97 -2.76
N LEU A 88 8.98 -3.04 -1.95
CA LEU A 88 8.69 -2.99 -0.52
C LEU A 88 7.57 -2.01 -0.22
N ALA A 89 7.60 -0.79 -0.75
CA ALA A 89 6.62 0.23 -0.39
C ALA A 89 5.16 -0.21 -0.63
N PRO A 90 4.77 -0.73 -1.82
CA PRO A 90 3.38 -1.14 -2.05
C PRO A 90 2.91 -2.24 -1.09
N GLU A 91 3.76 -3.22 -0.80
CA GLU A 91 3.42 -4.31 0.14
C GLU A 91 3.20 -3.81 1.57
N THR A 92 3.93 -2.78 1.98
CA THR A 92 3.79 -2.20 3.32
C THR A 92 2.53 -1.38 3.53
N ILE A 93 1.89 -0.91 2.45
CA ILE A 93 0.68 -0.07 2.51
C ILE A 93 -0.56 -0.76 1.94
N ASN A 94 -0.51 -2.08 1.73
CA ASN A 94 -1.59 -2.88 1.11
C ASN A 94 -1.96 -2.43 -0.31
N SER A 95 -0.95 -2.15 -1.12
CA SER A 95 -1.13 -1.69 -2.50
C SER A 95 -0.23 -2.47 -3.47
N GLN A 96 0.21 -3.67 -3.09
CA GLN A 96 0.97 -4.58 -3.94
C GLN A 96 0.08 -5.27 -4.96
N ASP A 97 0.65 -5.54 -6.13
CA ASP A 97 0.06 -6.48 -7.08
C ASP A 97 0.29 -7.93 -6.61
N PRO A 98 -0.65 -8.86 -6.90
CA PRO A 98 -1.88 -8.69 -7.70
C PRO A 98 -3.09 -8.17 -6.90
N ASP A 99 -2.97 -8.08 -5.57
CA ASP A 99 -4.07 -7.74 -4.66
C ASP A 99 -4.69 -6.37 -4.99
N TYR A 100 -3.88 -5.38 -5.34
CA TYR A 100 -4.35 -4.05 -5.76
C TYR A 100 -5.36 -4.14 -6.91
N GLY A 101 -5.05 -4.91 -7.95
CA GLY A 101 -5.94 -5.14 -9.10
C GLY A 101 -7.20 -5.92 -8.70
N ASN A 102 -7.05 -6.98 -7.91
CA ASN A 102 -8.17 -7.81 -7.47
C ASN A 102 -9.15 -7.04 -6.59
N MET A 103 -8.66 -6.23 -5.66
CA MET A 103 -9.48 -5.30 -4.87
C MET A 103 -10.25 -4.33 -5.77
N ASN A 104 -9.63 -3.78 -6.82
CA ASN A 104 -10.30 -2.87 -7.76
C ASN A 104 -11.44 -3.58 -8.53
N VAL A 105 -11.21 -4.81 -9.00
CA VAL A 105 -12.24 -5.60 -9.69
C VAL A 105 -13.41 -5.92 -8.75
N LEU A 106 -13.11 -6.41 -7.55
CA LEU A 106 -14.14 -6.72 -6.55
C LEU A 106 -14.91 -5.46 -6.15
N ASN A 107 -14.23 -4.35 -5.90
CA ASN A 107 -14.89 -3.10 -5.52
C ASN A 107 -15.85 -2.60 -6.61
N ALA A 108 -15.53 -2.81 -7.89
CA ALA A 108 -16.37 -2.37 -9.01
C ALA A 108 -17.55 -3.32 -9.31
N PHE A 109 -17.37 -4.63 -9.13
CA PHE A 109 -18.30 -5.62 -9.70
C PHE A 109 -18.84 -6.67 -8.73
N ALA A 110 -18.30 -6.76 -7.51
CA ALA A 110 -18.74 -7.77 -6.54
C ALA A 110 -20.14 -7.46 -6.00
N ASN A 111 -20.95 -8.50 -5.84
CA ASN A 111 -22.15 -8.44 -5.02
C ASN A 111 -21.81 -8.41 -3.52
N GLU A 112 -22.81 -8.15 -2.66
CA GLU A 112 -22.64 -8.08 -1.20
C GLU A 112 -21.86 -9.27 -0.63
N ALA A 113 -22.30 -10.50 -0.94
CA ALA A 113 -21.67 -11.73 -0.43
C ALA A 113 -20.22 -11.88 -0.89
N GLN A 114 -19.90 -11.49 -2.13
CA GLN A 114 -18.53 -11.48 -2.65
C GLN A 114 -17.67 -10.40 -2.00
N ARG A 115 -18.25 -9.24 -1.66
CA ARG A 115 -17.54 -8.17 -0.96
C ARG A 115 -17.17 -8.61 0.46
N GLU A 116 -18.13 -9.12 1.21
CA GLU A 116 -17.92 -9.63 2.57
C GLU A 116 -16.90 -10.79 2.58
N THR A 117 -17.00 -11.71 1.62
CA THR A 117 -16.13 -12.90 1.59
C THR A 117 -14.71 -12.59 1.12
N TRP A 118 -14.53 -11.64 0.18
CA TRP A 118 -13.25 -11.44 -0.51
C TRP A 118 -12.70 -10.03 -0.41
N LEU A 119 -13.52 -9.00 -0.62
CA LEU A 119 -13.04 -7.62 -0.65
C LEU A 119 -12.66 -7.10 0.74
N GLU A 120 -13.51 -7.34 1.75
CA GLU A 120 -13.25 -6.87 3.11
C GLU A 120 -11.98 -7.50 3.70
N PRO A 121 -11.76 -8.83 3.60
CA PRO A 121 -10.51 -9.44 4.06
C PRO A 121 -9.26 -8.91 3.34
N LEU A 122 -9.37 -8.60 2.04
CA LEU A 122 -8.28 -8.00 1.27
C LEU A 122 -8.00 -6.57 1.73
N PHE A 123 -9.02 -5.75 1.97
CA PHE A 123 -8.85 -4.40 2.52
C PHE A 123 -8.27 -4.43 3.94
N ASP A 124 -8.62 -5.41 4.76
CA ASP A 124 -8.02 -5.61 6.08
C ASP A 124 -6.62 -6.22 6.01
N GLY A 125 -6.24 -6.77 4.85
CA GLY A 125 -4.99 -7.48 4.61
C GLY A 125 -4.84 -8.76 5.42
N THR A 126 -5.97 -9.37 5.82
CA THR A 126 -6.01 -10.66 6.52
C THR A 126 -5.87 -11.84 5.56
N THR A 127 -6.14 -11.61 4.27
CA THR A 127 -5.92 -12.56 3.18
C THR A 127 -5.05 -11.93 2.09
N ARG A 128 -4.54 -12.77 1.19
CA ARG A 128 -3.85 -12.41 -0.06
C ARG A 128 -4.40 -13.30 -1.18
N SER A 129 -4.40 -12.79 -2.41
CA SER A 129 -4.91 -13.47 -3.61
C SER A 129 -3.86 -14.19 -4.44
#